data_AF-A0A930EW86-F1
#
_entry.id   AF-A0A930EW86-F1
#
_cell.length_a   1.000
_cell.length_b   1.000
_cell.length_c   1.000
_cell.angle_alpha   90.00
_cell.angle_beta   90.00
_cell.angle_gamma   90.00
#
_symmetry.space_group_name_H-M   'P 1'
#
loop_
_entity.id
_entity.type
_entity.pdbx_description
1 polymer ?
#
loop_
_entity_poly.entity_id
_entity_poly.type
_entity_poly.pdbx_seq_one_letter_code
_entity_poly.pdbx_strand_id
1 'polypeptide(L)'
;MNNQVSSQVKSVVDEYAKRHPKYKSLIFITDFEYNWRNGYKRNNVILLGPSLYCLPSKYRLYPSQLQYYKDKLIFIQSSSGFLYEQSNILKTYNKNKTNIDKCNDNIAFFLKEASAYRIKDNGTITKISERPDTILLKRRVEFHAPPIRNRNIKSNQ
;
A
#
# COMPACT_ATOMS: atom_id res chain seq x y z
N MET A 1 -13.81 2.98 -21.93
CA MET A 1 -12.76 3.17 -20.90
C MET A 1 -13.07 2.49 -19.57
N ASN A 2 -14.30 2.59 -19.00
CA ASN A 2 -14.63 1.98 -17.70
C ASN A 2 -14.43 0.45 -17.61
N ASN A 3 -14.66 -0.30 -18.70
CA ASN A 3 -14.51 -1.75 -18.71
C ASN A 3 -13.06 -2.23 -18.60
N GLN A 4 -12.10 -1.44 -19.08
CA GLN A 4 -10.67 -1.81 -19.07
C GLN A 4 -10.06 -1.61 -17.68
N VAL A 5 -10.41 -0.52 -16.99
CA VAL A 5 -9.98 -0.31 -15.60
C VAL A 5 -10.56 -1.40 -14.70
N SER A 6 -11.83 -1.79 -14.92
CA SER A 6 -12.43 -2.89 -14.18
C SER A 6 -11.74 -4.24 -14.41
N SER A 7 -11.31 -4.55 -15.63
CA SER A 7 -10.60 -5.82 -15.91
C SER A 7 -9.19 -5.84 -15.32
N GLN A 8 -8.47 -4.72 -15.35
CA GLN A 8 -7.15 -4.59 -14.74
C GLN A 8 -7.21 -4.76 -13.21
N VAL A 9 -8.19 -4.14 -12.54
CA VAL A 9 -8.40 -4.32 -11.10
C VAL A 9 -8.68 -5.78 -10.76
N LYS A 10 -9.54 -6.46 -11.53
CA LYS A 10 -9.83 -7.89 -11.34
C LYS A 10 -8.57 -8.76 -11.50
N SER A 11 -7.75 -8.50 -12.51
CA SER A 11 -6.48 -9.19 -12.74
C SER A 11 -5.53 -9.04 -11.53
N VAL A 12 -5.42 -7.82 -11.01
CA VAL A 12 -4.59 -7.52 -9.83
C VAL A 12 -5.11 -8.25 -8.58
N VAL A 13 -6.43 -8.31 -8.40
CA VAL A 13 -7.03 -9.05 -7.28
C VAL A 13 -6.79 -10.55 -7.43
N ASP A 14 -6.93 -11.10 -8.63
CA ASP A 14 -6.66 -12.52 -8.88
C ASP A 14 -5.21 -12.91 -8.56
N GLU A 15 -4.25 -12.07 -8.96
CA GLU A 15 -2.84 -12.28 -8.65
C GLU A 15 -2.59 -12.25 -7.13
N TYR A 16 -3.10 -11.21 -6.45
CA TYR A 16 -2.95 -11.07 -5.02
C TYR A 16 -3.62 -12.22 -4.24
N ALA A 17 -4.82 -12.63 -4.64
CA ALA A 17 -5.61 -13.66 -3.99
C ALA A 17 -4.96 -15.05 -4.09
N LYS A 18 -4.23 -15.35 -5.16
CA LYS A 18 -3.45 -16.60 -5.27
C LYS A 18 -2.41 -16.74 -4.16
N ARG A 19 -1.78 -15.62 -3.78
CA ARG A 19 -0.73 -15.59 -2.75
C ARG A 19 -1.30 -15.44 -1.33
N HIS A 20 -2.37 -14.67 -1.18
CA HIS A 20 -3.00 -14.41 0.12
C HIS A 20 -4.48 -14.84 0.16
N PRO A 21 -4.80 -16.13 -0.04
CA PRO A 21 -6.18 -16.60 -0.17
C PRO A 21 -7.01 -16.38 1.11
N LYS A 22 -6.35 -16.32 2.27
CA LYS A 22 -6.96 -16.11 3.60
C LYS A 22 -7.72 -14.78 3.73
N TYR A 23 -7.34 -13.75 2.97
CA TYR A 23 -8.00 -12.45 3.06
C TYR A 23 -9.25 -12.44 2.17
N LYS A 24 -10.42 -12.37 2.80
CA LYS A 24 -11.72 -12.21 2.12
C LYS A 24 -12.09 -10.75 1.88
N SER A 25 -11.47 -9.83 2.61
CA SER A 25 -11.67 -8.41 2.43
C SER A 25 -10.35 -7.70 2.16
N LEU A 26 -10.34 -6.92 1.10
CA LEU A 26 -9.17 -6.26 0.53
C LEU A 26 -9.40 -4.77 0.44
N ILE A 27 -8.33 -4.00 0.40
CA ILE A 27 -8.38 -2.56 0.16
C ILE A 27 -7.34 -2.14 -0.87
N PHE A 28 -7.79 -1.38 -1.85
CA PHE A 28 -6.95 -0.56 -2.73
C PHE A 28 -6.77 0.81 -2.11
N ILE A 29 -5.51 1.22 -1.90
CA ILE A 29 -5.17 2.57 -1.50
C ILE A 29 -4.52 3.25 -2.69
N THR A 30 -5.24 4.20 -3.28
CA THR A 30 -4.78 4.95 -4.47
C THR A 30 -4.03 6.22 -4.07
N ASP A 31 -4.34 6.77 -2.90
CA ASP A 31 -3.77 8.01 -2.38
C ASP A 31 -3.34 7.81 -0.92
N PHE A 32 -2.06 7.57 -0.69
CA PHE A 32 -1.53 7.33 0.65
C PHE A 32 -1.12 8.68 1.27
N GLU A 33 -1.76 9.10 2.36
CA GLU A 33 -1.42 10.35 3.04
C GLU A 33 -0.14 10.27 3.90
N TYR A 34 0.28 9.08 4.31
CA TYR A 34 1.43 8.92 5.20
C TYR A 34 2.75 9.15 4.45
N ASN A 35 3.47 10.23 4.78
CA ASN A 35 4.82 10.57 4.30
C ASN A 35 5.04 10.71 2.78
N TRP A 36 3.99 10.65 1.97
CA TRP A 36 4.07 10.78 0.51
C TRP A 36 4.14 12.23 0.01
N ARG A 37 3.94 13.21 0.92
CA ARG A 37 3.73 14.63 0.59
C ARG A 37 4.90 15.31 -0.15
N ASN A 38 6.12 14.75 -0.16
CA ASN A 38 7.29 15.43 -0.75
C ASN A 38 7.99 14.73 -1.93
N GLY A 39 7.39 13.77 -2.65
CA GLY A 39 8.07 13.30 -3.88
C GLY A 39 7.37 12.31 -4.82
N TYR A 40 6.37 11.57 -4.35
CA TYR A 40 5.88 10.41 -5.12
C TYR A 40 4.43 10.54 -5.65
N LYS A 41 3.78 11.71 -5.52
CA LYS A 41 2.50 11.99 -6.22
C LYS A 41 2.63 11.82 -7.75
N ARG A 42 3.85 11.95 -8.29
CA ARG A 42 4.14 11.82 -9.73
C ARG A 42 4.10 10.38 -10.26
N ASN A 43 4.04 9.35 -9.41
CA ASN A 43 4.28 7.96 -9.82
C ASN A 43 3.05 7.04 -9.81
N ASN A 44 1.84 7.55 -9.55
CA ASN A 44 0.56 6.81 -9.63
C ASN A 44 0.63 5.40 -9.01
N VAL A 45 1.17 5.30 -7.79
CA VAL A 45 1.35 4.02 -7.11
C VAL A 45 0.09 3.68 -6.33
N ILE A 46 -0.33 2.42 -6.45
CA ILE A 46 -1.47 1.85 -5.75
C ILE A 46 -1.00 0.70 -4.87
N LEU A 47 -1.53 0.61 -3.67
CA LEU A 47 -1.34 -0.54 -2.79
C LEU A 47 -2.61 -1.38 -2.76
N LEU A 48 -2.48 -2.69 -2.93
CA LEU A 48 -3.53 -3.65 -2.63
C LEU A 48 -3.09 -4.48 -1.43
N GLY A 49 -3.90 -4.53 -0.38
CA GLY A 49 -3.62 -5.33 0.80
C GLY A 49 -4.89 -5.77 1.52
N PRO A 50 -4.76 -6.41 2.69
CA PRO A 50 -5.92 -6.74 3.52
C PRO A 50 -6.60 -5.46 4.03
N SER A 51 -7.93 -5.47 4.14
CA SER A 51 -8.64 -4.39 4.83
C SER A 51 -8.40 -4.52 6.34
N LEU A 52 -7.78 -3.52 6.97
CA LEU A 52 -7.39 -3.59 8.38
C LEU A 52 -8.20 -2.64 9.26
N TYR A 53 -8.34 -2.99 10.55
CA TYR A 53 -9.05 -2.18 11.54
C TYR A 53 -8.55 -0.74 11.65
N CYS A 54 -7.23 -0.53 11.58
CA CYS A 54 -6.60 0.78 11.48
C CYS A 54 -5.74 0.80 10.21
N LEU A 55 -6.21 1.52 9.19
CA LEU A 55 -5.39 1.79 8.02
C LEU A 55 -4.25 2.77 8.35
N PRO A 56 -3.22 2.87 7.51
CA PRO A 56 -2.10 3.79 7.69
C PRO A 56 -2.46 5.27 7.52
N SER A 57 -3.14 5.89 8.48
CA SER A 57 -3.26 7.34 8.51
C SER A 57 -3.54 7.88 9.91
N LYS A 58 -2.95 9.05 10.20
CA LYS A 58 -3.29 9.88 11.37
C LYS A 58 -4.71 10.46 11.26
N TYR A 59 -5.23 10.59 10.03
CA TYR A 59 -6.60 10.99 9.72
C TYR A 59 -7.34 9.81 9.09
N ARG A 60 -8.41 9.34 9.72
CA ARG A 60 -9.10 8.11 9.31
C ARG A 60 -9.76 8.30 7.94
N LEU A 61 -9.02 7.99 6.87
CA LEU A 61 -9.52 7.94 5.50
C LEU A 61 -10.28 6.64 5.31
N TYR A 62 -11.60 6.75 5.19
CA TYR A 62 -12.45 5.60 4.93
C TYR A 62 -12.53 5.30 3.42
N PRO A 63 -12.80 4.04 3.03
CA PRO A 63 -13.03 3.71 1.63
C PRO A 63 -14.17 4.53 1.05
N SER A 64 -13.98 5.00 -0.18
CA SER A 64 -14.97 5.75 -0.95
C SER A 64 -15.81 4.84 -1.85
N GLN A 65 -15.31 3.64 -2.18
CA GLN A 65 -16.03 2.68 -3.03
C GLN A 65 -15.92 1.26 -2.49
N LEU A 66 -16.90 0.45 -2.88
CA LEU A 66 -17.02 -0.96 -2.56
C LEU A 66 -17.38 -1.75 -3.81
N GLN A 67 -16.68 -2.86 -4.03
CA GLN A 67 -17.00 -3.81 -5.08
C GLN A 67 -16.88 -5.23 -4.55
N TYR A 68 -17.72 -6.12 -5.06
CA TYR A 68 -17.58 -7.56 -4.84
C TYR A 68 -17.00 -8.22 -6.09
N TYR A 69 -16.03 -9.11 -5.91
CA TYR A 69 -15.45 -9.90 -6.99
C TYR A 69 -15.08 -11.29 -6.48
N LYS A 70 -15.68 -12.33 -7.07
CA LYS A 70 -15.58 -13.72 -6.62
C LYS A 70 -15.99 -13.87 -5.15
N ASP A 71 -15.10 -14.32 -4.27
CA ASP A 71 -15.31 -14.43 -2.83
C ASP A 71 -14.76 -13.22 -2.05
N LYS A 72 -14.31 -12.17 -2.77
CA LYS A 72 -13.58 -11.04 -2.21
C LYS A 72 -14.44 -9.78 -2.16
N LEU A 73 -14.41 -9.12 -1.00
CA LEU A 73 -14.96 -7.80 -0.78
C LEU A 73 -13.84 -6.76 -0.92
N ILE A 74 -13.91 -5.94 -1.96
CA ILE A 74 -12.87 -5.00 -2.35
C ILE A 74 -13.32 -3.58 -1.98
N PHE A 75 -12.51 -2.93 -1.16
CA PHE A 75 -12.65 -1.52 -0.82
C PHE A 75 -11.68 -0.69 -1.65
N ILE A 76 -12.07 0.52 -2.02
CA ILE A 76 -11.18 1.48 -2.67
C ILE A 76 -11.16 2.74 -1.83
N GLN A 77 -9.96 3.15 -1.41
CA GLN A 77 -9.69 4.40 -0.72
C GLN A 77 -8.97 5.34 -1.68
N SER A 78 -9.62 6.48 -1.97
CA SER A 78 -9.06 7.58 -2.74
C SER A 78 -9.32 8.91 -2.05
N SER A 79 -8.34 9.81 -2.13
CA SER A 79 -8.40 11.21 -1.71
C SER A 79 -9.35 12.06 -2.56
N SER A 80 -9.74 11.58 -3.76
CA SER A 80 -10.76 12.21 -4.60
C SER A 80 -12.19 12.02 -4.04
N GLY A 81 -12.34 11.34 -2.91
CA GLY A 81 -13.62 11.16 -2.23
C GLY A 81 -13.97 12.36 -1.33
N PHE A 82 -14.52 13.43 -1.90
CA PHE A 82 -15.28 14.44 -1.16
C PHE A 82 -16.63 13.92 -0.62
N LEU A 83 -16.89 12.61 -0.70
CA LEU A 83 -18.13 11.94 -0.28
C LEU A 83 -17.95 11.21 1.05
N TYR A 84 -17.35 11.92 2.01
CA TYR A 84 -17.35 11.51 3.41
C TYR A 84 -18.82 11.40 3.88
N GLU A 85 -19.13 10.30 4.57
CA GLU A 85 -20.39 10.04 5.30
C GLU A 85 -21.54 9.24 4.63
N GLN A 86 -21.28 8.39 3.62
CA GLN A 86 -22.23 7.31 3.34
C GLN A 86 -22.04 6.14 4.30
N SER A 87 -22.83 6.15 5.38
CA SER A 87 -22.74 5.23 6.53
C SER A 87 -22.68 3.73 6.18
N ASN A 88 -23.13 3.31 5.00
CA ASN A 88 -23.19 1.89 4.60
C ASN A 88 -21.85 1.29 4.17
N ILE A 89 -21.02 2.01 3.41
CA ILE A 89 -19.69 1.51 3.02
C ILE A 89 -18.81 1.40 4.26
N LEU A 90 -18.89 2.39 5.14
CA LEU A 90 -18.20 2.38 6.44
C LEU A 90 -18.66 1.22 7.34
N LYS A 91 -19.98 1.04 7.51
CA LYS A 91 -20.53 -0.10 8.25
C LYS A 91 -20.03 -1.43 7.67
N THR A 92 -20.06 -1.55 6.35
CA THR A 92 -19.60 -2.75 5.64
C THR A 92 -18.11 -2.98 5.83
N TYR A 93 -17.29 -1.93 5.76
CA TYR A 93 -15.87 -1.99 6.06
C TYR A 93 -15.63 -2.46 7.50
N ASN A 94 -16.29 -1.84 8.47
CA ASN A 94 -16.13 -2.19 9.88
C ASN A 94 -16.60 -3.61 10.21
N LYS A 95 -17.57 -4.15 9.47
CA LYS A 95 -18.01 -5.54 9.64
C LYS A 95 -17.02 -6.56 9.06
N ASN A 96 -16.33 -6.21 7.98
CA ASN A 96 -15.53 -7.15 7.18
C ASN A 96 -14.02 -6.94 7.27
N LYS A 97 -13.56 -5.90 7.96
CA LYS A 97 -12.14 -5.66 8.23
C LYS A 97 -11.52 -6.84 8.98
N THR A 98 -10.24 -7.05 8.71
CA THR A 98 -9.39 -7.97 9.46
C THR A 98 -8.95 -7.29 10.75
N ASN A 99 -9.27 -7.92 11.88
CA ASN A 99 -8.77 -7.49 13.19
C ASN A 99 -7.35 -8.05 13.38
N ILE A 100 -6.46 -7.22 13.94
CA ILE A 100 -5.10 -7.60 14.30
C ILE A 100 -4.97 -7.34 15.80
N ASP A 101 -4.57 -8.37 16.55
CA ASP A 101 -4.54 -8.35 18.02
C ASP A 101 -3.58 -7.31 18.62
N LYS A 102 -2.61 -6.81 17.84
CA LYS A 102 -1.61 -5.82 18.28
C LYS A 102 -1.62 -4.59 17.35
N CYS A 103 -2.29 -3.53 17.82
CA CYS A 103 -2.60 -2.33 17.03
C CYS A 103 -1.41 -1.40 16.73
N ASN A 104 -0.27 -1.59 17.40
CA ASN A 104 0.83 -0.60 17.37
C ASN A 104 1.69 -0.64 16.09
N ASP A 105 1.58 -1.68 15.25
CA ASP A 105 2.38 -1.85 14.01
C ASP A 105 1.53 -2.02 12.74
N ASN A 106 0.29 -1.52 12.72
CA ASN A 106 -0.65 -1.77 11.62
C ASN A 106 -0.15 -1.30 10.24
N ILE A 107 0.67 -0.26 10.19
CA ILE A 107 1.28 0.24 8.95
C ILE A 107 2.34 -0.73 8.43
N ALA A 108 3.28 -1.13 9.29
CA ALA A 108 4.35 -2.04 8.90
C ALA A 108 3.78 -3.41 8.51
N PHE A 109 2.77 -3.89 9.24
CA PHE A 109 2.06 -5.12 8.87
C PHE A 109 1.37 -4.99 7.52
N PHE A 110 0.58 -3.92 7.32
CA PHE A 110 -0.08 -3.68 6.03
C PHE A 110 0.93 -3.65 4.90
N LEU A 111 2.03 -2.92 5.05
CA LEU A 111 3.06 -2.81 4.03
C LEU A 111 3.83 -4.11 3.77
N LYS A 112 3.86 -5.06 4.72
CA LYS A 112 4.44 -6.40 4.52
C LYS A 112 3.51 -7.34 3.77
N GLU A 113 2.21 -7.20 3.97
CA GLU A 113 1.18 -8.05 3.34
C GLU A 113 0.66 -7.46 2.02
N ALA A 114 0.81 -6.16 1.80
CA ALA A 114 0.34 -5.50 0.59
C ALA A 114 1.25 -5.79 -0.62
N SER A 115 0.70 -5.53 -1.82
CA SER A 115 1.45 -5.45 -3.07
C SER A 115 1.32 -4.05 -3.65
N ALA A 116 2.41 -3.53 -4.21
CA ALA A 116 2.46 -2.24 -4.90
C ALA A 116 2.35 -2.40 -6.40
N TYR A 117 1.58 -1.50 -7.00
CA TYR A 117 1.32 -1.42 -8.43
C TYR A 117 1.48 0.02 -8.92
N ARG A 118 1.78 0.20 -10.20
CA ARG A 118 1.82 1.50 -10.88
C ARG A 118 0.72 1.53 -11.93
N ILE A 119 -0.08 2.60 -11.94
CA ILE A 119 -0.99 2.90 -13.05
C ILE A 119 -0.26 3.76 -14.08
N LYS A 120 -0.28 3.32 -15.33
CA LYS A 120 0.17 4.10 -16.49
C LYS A 120 -0.96 4.97 -17.02
N ASP A 121 -0.64 6.00 -17.80
CA ASP A 121 -1.62 6.96 -18.34
C ASP A 121 -2.70 6.30 -19.21
N ASN A 122 -2.40 5.14 -19.80
CA ASN A 122 -3.35 4.33 -20.56
C ASN A 122 -4.25 3.42 -19.70
N GLY A 123 -4.21 3.56 -18.37
CA GLY A 123 -4.99 2.76 -17.41
C GLY A 123 -4.44 1.35 -17.13
N THR A 124 -3.29 0.98 -17.70
CA THR A 124 -2.66 -0.32 -17.43
C THR A 124 -2.05 -0.34 -16.03
N ILE A 125 -2.30 -1.42 -15.28
CA ILE A 125 -1.75 -1.61 -13.94
C ILE A 125 -0.58 -2.58 -14.03
N THR A 126 0.59 -2.15 -13.57
CA THR A 126 1.81 -2.97 -13.57
C THR A 126 2.32 -3.15 -12.15
N LYS A 127 2.66 -4.38 -11.77
CA LYS A 127 3.18 -4.66 -10.44
C LYS A 127 4.58 -4.09 -10.27
N ILE A 128 4.81 -3.41 -9.14
CA ILE A 128 6.11 -2.85 -8.75
C ILE A 128 6.81 -3.78 -7.77
N SER A 129 6.10 -4.25 -6.74
CA SER A 129 6.69 -5.05 -5.67
C SER A 129 5.63 -5.79 -4.86
N GLU A 130 6.01 -6.93 -4.31
CA GLU A 130 5.24 -7.71 -3.34
C GLU A 130 5.54 -7.35 -1.87
N ARG A 131 6.48 -6.41 -1.68
CA ARG A 131 6.96 -5.93 -0.40
C ARG A 131 7.09 -4.42 -0.44
N PRO A 132 5.96 -3.68 -0.44
CA PRO A 132 5.99 -2.23 -0.49
C PRO A 132 6.70 -1.62 0.71
N ASP A 133 6.73 -2.31 1.86
CA ASP A 133 7.58 -1.97 3.00
C ASP A 133 9.05 -1.77 2.60
N THR A 134 9.62 -2.61 1.74
CA THR A 134 11.02 -2.47 1.29
C THR A 134 11.27 -1.27 0.38
N ILE A 135 10.23 -0.76 -0.28
CA ILE A 135 10.31 0.45 -1.12
C ILE A 135 10.08 1.69 -0.26
N LEU A 136 9.12 1.64 0.67
CA LEU A 136 8.66 2.77 1.46
C LEU A 136 9.49 3.01 2.73
N LEU A 137 10.00 1.95 3.37
CA LEU A 137 10.78 2.03 4.60
C LEU A 137 12.30 2.15 4.36
N LYS A 138 12.76 2.10 3.12
CA LYS A 138 14.14 2.48 2.77
C LYS A 138 14.29 4.00 2.93
N ARG A 139 14.44 4.46 4.18
CA ARG A 139 15.26 5.65 4.42
C ARG A 139 16.61 5.39 3.75
N ARG A 140 17.07 6.29 2.89
CA ARG A 140 18.49 6.34 2.53
C ARG A 140 19.24 6.50 3.85
N VAL A 141 19.87 5.43 4.32
CA VAL A 141 20.90 5.56 5.35
C VAL A 141 22.12 5.98 4.56
N GLU A 142 22.61 7.20 4.77
CA GLU A 142 23.93 7.58 4.28
C GLU A 142 24.93 6.62 4.94
N PHE A 143 25.58 5.80 4.11
CA PHE A 143 26.67 4.98 4.57
C PHE A 143 27.87 5.90 4.80
N HIS A 144 28.14 6.23 6.06
CA HIS A 144 29.42 6.82 6.44
C HIS A 144 30.44 5.70 6.55
N ALA A 145 31.31 5.60 5.55
CA ALA A 145 32.44 4.68 5.63
C ALA A 145 33.27 5.00 6.89
N PRO A 146 33.72 3.99 7.66
CA PRO A 146 34.58 4.25 8.80
C PRO A 146 35.86 4.95 8.34
N PRO A 147 36.41 5.90 9.12
CA PRO A 147 37.62 6.60 8.75
C PRO A 147 38.74 5.60 8.52
N ILE A 148 39.41 5.70 7.36
CA ILE A 148 40.62 4.93 7.08
C ILE A 148 41.64 5.34 8.13
N ARG A 149 41.96 4.44 9.08
CA ARG A 149 43.10 4.66 9.97
C ARG A 149 44.33 4.73 9.08
N ASN A 150 44.94 5.92 8.99
CA ASN A 150 46.30 6.05 8.48
C ASN A 150 47.17 5.08 9.27
N ARG A 151 47.50 3.94 8.66
CA ARG A 151 48.66 3.18 9.11
C ARG A 151 49.81 4.14 8.89
N ASN A 152 50.43 4.60 9.97
CA ASN A 152 51.73 5.23 9.91
C ASN A 152 52.66 4.23 9.23
N ILE A 153 52.77 4.34 7.91
CA ILE A 153 53.88 3.77 7.16
C ILE A 153 55.05 4.62 7.64
N LYS A 154 55.75 4.14 8.67
CA LYS A 154 57.11 4.60 8.93
C LYS A 154 57.88 4.29 7.66
N SER A 155 58.16 5.30 6.87
CA SER A 155 59.21 5.26 5.87
C SER A 155 60.52 5.04 6.63
N ASN A 156 60.93 3.78 6.75
CA ASN A 156 62.31 3.49 7.05
C ASN A 156 63.08 3.51 5.73
N GLN A 157 64.05 4.43 5.68
CA GLN A 157 65.13 4.62 4.71
C GLN A 157 64.80 5.46 3.48
#